data_AF-A0A850JCS9-F1
#
_entry.id   AF-A0A850JCS9-F1
#
_cell.length_a   1.000
_cell.length_b   1.000
_cell.length_c   1.000
_cell.angle_alpha   90.00
_cell.angle_beta   90.00
_cell.angle_gamma   90.00
#
_symmetry.space_group_name_H-M   'P 1'
#
loop_
_entity.id
_entity.type
_entity.pdbx_description
1 polymer ?
#
loop_
_entity_poly.entity_id
_entity_poly.type
_entity_poly.pdbx_seq_one_letter_code
_entity_poly.pdbx_strand_id
1 'polypeptide(L)' 'MNDPTGIRTALARLTPDERAVLAERWTSNARKWAGTAPAMGHLWDRLATVVHEVDAAERIRLQGLQHAGSYSRASGRQA' A
#
# COMPACT_ATOMS: atom_id res chain seq x y z
N MET A 1 -12.26 1.82 19.03
CA MET A 1 -11.80 0.69 18.21
C MET A 1 -11.09 1.26 16.98
N ASN A 2 -9.85 1.72 17.16
CA ASN A 2 -8.99 2.19 16.06
C ASN A 2 -7.76 1.29 16.11
N ASP A 3 -7.86 0.07 15.59
CA ASP A 3 -6.69 -0.78 15.42
C ASP A 3 -6.00 -0.35 14.11
N PRO A 4 -4.87 0.39 14.16
CA PRO A 4 -4.14 0.80 12.96
C PRO A 4 -3.58 -0.39 12.17
N THR A 5 -3.64 -1.60 12.72
CA THR A 5 -3.30 -2.86 12.04
C THR A 5 -4.40 -3.26 11.07
N GLY A 6 -5.68 -3.10 11.45
CA GLY A 6 -6.82 -3.52 10.63
C GLY A 6 -6.88 -2.83 9.27
N ILE A 7 -6.60 -1.53 9.22
CA ILE A 7 -6.57 -0.78 7.95
C ILE A 7 -5.42 -1.23 7.05
N ARG A 8 -4.23 -1.44 7.62
CA ARG A 8 -3.06 -1.90 6.85
C ARG A 8 -3.28 -3.30 6.28
N THR A 9 -3.84 -4.21 7.07
CA THR A 9 -4.21 -5.55 6.61
C THR A 9 -5.26 -5.51 5.50
N ALA A 10 -6.27 -4.63 5.61
CA ALA A 10 -7.27 -4.47 4.55
C ALA A 10 -6.63 -3.95 3.24
N LEU A 11 -5.76 -2.95 3.33
CA LEU A 11 -5.05 -2.39 2.18
C LEU A 11 -4.09 -3.38 1.50
N ALA A 12 -3.47 -4.26 2.28
CA ALA A 12 -2.58 -5.31 1.76
C ALA A 12 -3.33 -6.37 0.93
N ARG A 13 -4.65 -6.52 1.11
CA ARG A 13 -5.49 -7.43 0.30
C ARG A 13 -5.84 -6.88 -1.07
N LEU A 14 -5.68 -5.57 -1.27
CA LEU A 14 -5.93 -4.93 -2.56
C LEU A 14 -4.82 -5.27 -3.56
N THR A 15 -5.13 -5.18 -4.84
CA THR A 15 -4.14 -5.18 -5.92
C THR A 15 -3.35 -3.86 -5.95
N PRO A 16 -2.20 -3.80 -6.64
CA PRO A 16 -1.44 -2.55 -6.81
C PRO A 16 -2.28 -1.44 -7.46
N ASP A 17 -3.08 -1.76 -8.48
CA ASP A 17 -3.90 -0.78 -9.20
C ASP A 17 -5.03 -0.24 -8.31
N GLU A 18 -5.67 -1.10 -7.53
CA GLU A 18 -6.70 -0.68 -6.57
C GLU A 18 -6.12 0.24 -5.48
N ARG A 19 -4.91 -0.03 -4.98
CA ARG A 19 -4.21 0.87 -4.06
C ARG A 19 -3.89 2.22 -4.73
N ALA A 20 -3.43 2.22 -5.97
CA ALA A 20 -3.13 3.45 -6.71
C ALA A 20 -4.39 4.33 -6.86
N VAL A 21 -5.50 3.74 -7.31
CA VAL A 21 -6.79 4.45 -7.43
C VAL A 21 -7.28 4.97 -6.09
N LEU A 22 -7.15 4.18 -5.02
CA LEU A 22 -7.59 4.58 -3.68
C LEU A 22 -6.76 5.75 -3.15
N ALA A 23 -5.43 5.70 -3.30
CA ALA A 23 -4.53 6.78 -2.90
C ALA A 23 -4.84 8.09 -3.64
N GLU A 24 -5.10 8.02 -4.95
CA GLU A 24 -5.49 9.19 -5.74
C GLU A 24 -6.81 9.80 -5.26
N ARG A 25 -7.84 8.96 -5.04
CA ARG A 25 -9.15 9.40 -4.55
C ARG A 25 -9.06 10.04 -3.16
N TRP A 26 -8.29 9.45 -2.25
CA TRP A 26 -8.12 9.99 -0.90
C TRP A 26 -7.31 11.28 -0.91
N THR A 27 -6.30 11.40 -1.76
CA THR A 27 -5.56 12.66 -1.99
C THR A 27 -6.46 13.76 -2.58
N SER A 28 -7.36 13.40 -3.50
CA SER A 28 -8.36 14.33 -4.04
C SER A 28 -9.33 14.80 -2.96
N ASN A 29 -9.82 13.88 -2.11
CA ASN A 29 -10.65 14.22 -0.96
C ASN A 29 -9.92 15.14 0.03
N ALA A 30 -8.65 14.87 0.34
CA ALA A 30 -7.85 15.71 1.24
C ALA A 30 -7.84 17.17 0.75
N ARG A 31 -7.58 17.38 -0.54
CA ARG A 31 -7.61 18.71 -1.18
C ARG A 31 -8.99 19.36 -1.11
N LYS A 32 -10.06 18.60 -1.38
CA LYS A 32 -11.44 19.10 -1.31
C LYS A 32 -11.81 19.60 0.08
N TRP A 33 -11.37 18.90 1.12
CA TRP A 33 -11.70 19.24 2.51
C TRP A 33 -10.74 20.24 3.16
N ALA A 34 -9.53 20.45 2.60
CA ALA A 34 -8.52 21.35 3.16
C ALA A 34 -9.04 22.78 3.41
N GLY A 35 -9.93 23.29 2.56
CA GLY A 35 -10.48 24.65 2.69
C GLY A 35 -11.71 24.78 3.60
N THR A 36 -12.43 23.69 3.86
CA THR A 36 -13.73 23.73 4.58
C THR A 36 -13.70 23.02 5.93
N ALA A 37 -12.93 21.94 6.04
CA ALA A 37 -12.73 21.18 7.26
C ALA A 37 -11.29 20.64 7.30
N PRO A 38 -10.30 21.46 7.71
CA PRO A 38 -8.88 21.10 7.63
C PRO A 38 -8.53 19.79 8.33
N ALA A 39 -9.14 19.52 9.50
CA ALA A 39 -8.93 18.26 10.22
C ALA A 39 -9.36 17.03 9.40
N MET A 40 -10.45 17.13 8.64
CA MET A 40 -10.88 16.08 7.70
C MET A 40 -9.91 15.97 6.51
N GLY A 41 -9.41 17.10 6.01
CA GLY A 41 -8.36 17.14 4.99
C GLY A 41 -7.13 16.35 5.43
N HIS A 42 -6.62 16.62 6.63
CA HIS A 42 -5.48 15.91 7.21
C HIS A 42 -5.74 14.41 7.43
N LEU A 43 -6.97 14.03 7.83
CA LEU A 43 -7.33 12.62 7.95
C LEU A 43 -7.22 11.90 6.60
N TRP A 44 -7.81 12.45 5.54
CA TRP A 44 -7.74 11.87 4.19
C TRP A 44 -6.30 11.80 3.67
N ASP A 45 -5.50 12.83 3.93
CA ASP A 45 -4.09 12.87 3.55
C ASP A 45 -3.27 11.79 4.27
N ARG A 46 -3.50 11.61 5.58
CA ARG A 46 -2.83 10.56 6.34
C ARG A 46 -3.24 9.17 5.86
N LEU A 47 -4.51 8.98 5.54
CA LEU A 47 -5.02 7.74 4.96
C LEU A 47 -4.35 7.44 3.61
N ALA A 48 -4.23 8.43 2.71
CA ALA A 48 -3.53 8.28 1.44
C ALA A 48 -2.06 7.90 1.65
N THR A 49 -1.39 8.52 2.63
CA THR A 49 -0.01 8.18 3.00
C THR A 49 0.12 6.71 3.41
N VAL A 50 -0.82 6.19 4.21
CA VAL A 50 -0.81 4.78 4.63
C VAL A 50 -0.98 3.83 3.44
N VAL A 51 -1.77 4.20 2.41
CA VAL A 51 -1.88 3.40 1.18
C VAL A 51 -0.53 3.31 0.46
N HIS A 52 0.21 4.43 0.37
CA HIS A 52 1.54 4.44 -0.23
C HIS A 52 2.57 3.63 0.58
N GLU A 53 2.52 3.72 1.92
CA GLU A 53 3.37 2.90 2.82
C GLU A 53 3.13 1.40 2.57
N VAL A 54 1.87 0.97 2.49
CA VAL A 54 1.50 -0.43 2.22
C VAL A 54 1.92 -0.86 0.82
N ASP A 55 1.70 -0.02 -0.20
CA ASP A 55 2.07 -0.36 -1.57
C ASP A 55 3.59 -0.54 -1.72
N ALA A 56 4.40 0.32 -1.08
CA ALA A 56 5.85 0.18 -1.05
C ALA A 56 6.28 -1.15 -0.39
N ALA A 57 5.68 -1.50 0.75
CA ALA A 57 5.97 -2.75 1.44
C ALA A 57 5.60 -3.98 0.58
N GLU A 58 4.45 -3.94 -0.09
CA GLU A 58 4.01 -5.03 -0.98
C GLU A 58 4.91 -5.17 -2.22
N ARG A 59 5.40 -4.08 -2.81
CA ARG A 59 6.37 -4.15 -3.91
C ARG A 59 7.67 -4.82 -3.47
N ILE A 60 8.20 -4.45 -2.30
CA ILE A 60 9.41 -5.07 -1.73
C ILE A 60 9.17 -6.57 -1.49
N ARG A 61 8.01 -6.94 -0.92
CA ARG A 61 7.63 -8.34 -0.68
C ARG A 61 7.58 -9.14 -1.98
N LEU A 62 6.94 -8.60 -3.03
CA LEU A 62 6.82 -9.26 -4.32
C LEU A 62 8.18 -9.40 -5.03
N GLN A 63 9.03 -8.37 -4.97
CA GLN A 63 10.41 -8.45 -5.47
C GLN A 63 11.19 -9.54 -4.72
N GLY A 64 11.11 -9.60 -3.40
CA GLY A 64 11.77 -10.63 -2.60
C GLY A 64 11.37 -12.06 -2.99
N LEU A 65 10.09 -12.29 -3.25
CA LEU A 65 9.57 -13.58 -3.70
C LEU A 65 10.10 -13.99 -5.09
N GLN A 66 10.22 -13.04 -6.02
CA GLN A 66 10.78 -13.28 -7.35
C GLN A 66 12.27 -13.69 -7.30
N HIS A 67 13.04 -13.06 -6.40
CA HIS A 67 14.45 -13.40 -6.22
C HIS A 67 14.61 -14.75 -5.51
N ALA A 68 13.81 -15.07 -4.49
CA ALA A 68 13.86 -16.35 -3.78
C ALA A 68 13.57 -17.55 -4.70
N GLY A 69 12.62 -17.41 -5.63
CA GLY A 69 12.34 -18.45 -6.64
C GLY A 69 13.48 -18.70 -7.64
N SER A 70 14.37 -17.71 -7.82
CA SER A 70 15.50 -17.78 -8.75
C SER A 70 16.69 -18.57 -8.15
N TYR A 71 16.94 -18.47 -6.84
CA TYR A 71 17.96 -19.26 -6.15
C TYR A 71 17.64 -20.76 -6.13
N SER A 72 16.37 -21.15 -5.99
CA SER A 72 15.97 -22.57 -5.95
C SER A 72 16.15 -23.31 -7.29
N ARG A 73 16.16 -22.61 -8.43
CA ARG A 73 16.33 -23.25 -9.76
C ARG A 73 17.79 -23.45 -10.15
N ALA A 74 18.71 -22.64 -9.62
CA ALA A 74 20.14 -22.73 -9.91
C ALA A 74 20.82 -23.91 -9.19
N SER A 75 20.32 -24.29 -8.01
CA SER A 75 20.89 -25.38 -7.19
C SER A 75 20.41 -26.79 -7.61
N GLY A 76 19.51 -26.91 -8.60
CA GLY A 76 18.87 -28.17 -8.99
C GLY A 76 19.46 -28.87 -10.22
N ARG A 77 20.65 -28.48 -10.71
CA ARG A 77 21.26 -29.07 -11.92
C ARG A 77 22.65 -29.62 -11.64
N GLN A 78 22.72 -30.69 -10.85
CA GLN A 78 23.83 -31.64 -10.84
C GLN A 78 23.25 -33.05 -10.81
N ALA A 79 23.21 -33.66 -12.00
CA ALA A 79 23.04 -35.10 -12.23
C ALA A 79 24.09 -35.49 -13.28
#